data_AF-A0A9D7SE59-F1
#
_entry.id   AF-A0A9D7SE59-F1
#
_cell.length_a   1.000
_cell.length_b   1.000
_cell.length_c   1.000
_cell.angle_alpha   90.00
_cell.angle_beta   90.00
_cell.angle_gamma   90.00
#
_symmetry.space_group_name_H-M   'P 1'
#
loop_
_entity.id
_entity.type
_entity.pdbx_description
1 polymer ?
#
loop_
_entity_poly.entity_id
_entity_poly.type
_entity_poly.pdbx_seq_one_letter_code
_entity_poly.pdbx_strand_id
1 'polypeptide(L)'
;MSRVSTSLGVAALALAGVALFAEDFQPLMKTTQTAWPEKRHIGVICNYKENQADILALARAAGEGLLISVVDVRTPEQGNLAATLLANHKTDFVVLMPKDRYFYDGSFGATVAINRLAGHGVPSIGTMPVALKQGAVFSMGDGTNGQIQVTDRLIGTVDVILPNQALAASKASLVLRGEGMATIAVHAPK
;
A
#
# COMPACT_ATOMS: atom_id res chain seq x y z
N MET A 1 -53.09 -15.06 27.13
CA MET A 1 -52.20 -14.29 26.24
C MET A 1 -51.30 -13.42 27.10
N SER A 2 -50.04 -13.82 27.31
CA SER A 2 -49.01 -12.98 27.94
C SER A 2 -47.72 -13.13 27.13
N ARG A 3 -47.25 -12.03 26.54
CA ARG A 3 -46.05 -12.00 25.69
C ARG A 3 -44.81 -11.78 26.56
N VAL A 4 -43.87 -12.70 26.41
CA VAL A 4 -42.50 -12.65 26.93
C VAL A 4 -41.77 -11.47 26.28
N SER A 5 -41.22 -10.56 27.10
CA SER A 5 -40.30 -9.51 26.65
C SER A 5 -38.87 -9.99 26.82
N THR A 6 -38.22 -10.31 25.71
CA THR A 6 -36.79 -10.62 25.62
C THR A 6 -36.05 -9.34 25.28
N SER A 7 -35.43 -8.68 26.27
CA SER A 7 -34.45 -7.62 26.01
C SER A 7 -33.07 -8.26 25.79
N LEU A 8 -32.68 -8.39 24.52
CA LEU A 8 -31.32 -8.75 24.12
C LEU A 8 -30.34 -7.65 24.54
N GLY A 9 -29.27 -8.05 25.23
CA GLY A 9 -28.18 -7.17 25.65
C GLY A 9 -27.36 -6.64 24.48
N VAL A 10 -26.96 -5.39 24.57
CA VAL A 10 -25.91 -4.80 23.74
C VAL A 10 -24.59 -5.00 24.49
N ALA A 11 -23.88 -6.08 24.15
CA ALA A 11 -22.47 -6.18 24.49
C ALA A 11 -21.70 -5.25 23.54
N ALA A 12 -21.37 -4.06 24.01
CA ALA A 12 -20.39 -3.22 23.34
C ALA A 12 -19.01 -3.87 23.52
N LEU A 13 -18.56 -4.64 22.52
CA LEU A 13 -17.14 -4.94 22.39
C LEU A 13 -16.42 -3.64 22.01
N ALA A 14 -15.96 -2.92 23.02
CA ALA A 14 -14.84 -2.00 22.86
C ALA A 14 -13.59 -2.86 22.62
N LEU A 15 -13.22 -3.04 21.34
CA LEU A 15 -11.90 -3.53 20.98
C LEU A 15 -10.88 -2.43 21.35
N ALA A 16 -10.40 -2.51 22.59
CA ALA A 16 -9.22 -1.83 23.04
C ALA A 16 -8.03 -2.25 22.16
N GLY A 17 -7.23 -1.26 21.78
CA GLY A 17 -6.15 -1.41 20.80
C GLY A 17 -5.17 -2.51 21.14
N VAL A 18 -4.89 -3.36 20.16
CA VAL A 18 -3.83 -4.36 20.23
C VAL A 18 -3.00 -4.22 18.95
N ALA A 19 -1.81 -3.63 19.10
CA ALA A 19 -0.63 -3.70 18.23
C ALA A 19 -0.83 -3.81 16.70
N LEU A 20 -1.05 -2.64 16.09
CA LEU A 20 -1.38 -2.32 14.68
C LEU A 20 -0.32 -2.59 13.58
N PHE A 21 0.79 -3.29 13.81
CA PHE A 21 1.89 -3.25 12.81
C PHE A 21 1.79 -4.23 11.64
N ALA A 22 1.04 -5.32 11.77
CA ALA A 22 0.76 -6.23 10.64
C ALA A 22 -0.48 -5.80 9.84
N GLU A 23 -1.34 -4.99 10.43
CA GLU A 23 -2.62 -4.61 9.83
C GLU A 23 -2.46 -3.57 8.72
N ASP A 24 -1.40 -2.76 8.72
CA ASP A 24 -1.15 -1.78 7.64
C ASP A 24 -0.89 -2.44 6.28
N PHE A 25 -0.11 -3.52 6.26
CA PHE A 25 0.28 -4.16 5.01
C PHE A 25 -0.75 -5.18 4.52
N GLN A 26 -1.65 -5.71 5.36
CA GLN A 26 -2.64 -6.71 4.96
C GLN A 26 -3.62 -6.18 3.89
N PRO A 27 -4.30 -5.03 4.10
CA PRO A 27 -5.15 -4.41 3.08
C PRO A 27 -4.35 -4.00 1.84
N LEU A 28 -3.13 -3.49 2.02
CA LEU A 28 -2.24 -3.11 0.93
C LEU A 28 -1.91 -4.33 0.04
N MET A 29 -1.48 -5.44 0.64
CA MET A 29 -1.10 -6.65 -0.09
C MET A 29 -2.30 -7.33 -0.74
N LYS A 30 -3.44 -7.41 -0.05
CA LYS A 30 -4.68 -7.93 -0.65
C LYS A 30 -5.12 -7.12 -1.87
N THR A 31 -5.04 -5.80 -1.77
CA THR A 31 -5.31 -4.89 -2.89
C THR A 31 -4.33 -5.14 -4.02
N THR A 32 -3.03 -5.22 -3.71
CA THR A 32 -1.97 -5.43 -4.69
C THR A 32 -2.15 -6.75 -5.44
N GLN A 33 -2.41 -7.85 -4.74
CA GLN A 33 -2.61 -9.18 -5.33
C GLN A 33 -3.90 -9.28 -6.13
N THR A 34 -4.92 -8.48 -5.80
CA THR A 34 -6.14 -8.40 -6.61
C THR A 34 -5.92 -7.60 -7.88
N ALA A 35 -5.15 -6.51 -7.78
CA ALA A 35 -4.82 -5.66 -8.92
C ALA A 35 -3.82 -6.31 -9.87
N TRP A 36 -2.86 -7.04 -9.32
CA TRP A 36 -1.72 -7.64 -10.03
C TRP A 36 -1.48 -9.08 -9.54
N PRO A 37 -2.37 -10.03 -9.85
CA PRO A 37 -2.24 -11.43 -9.42
C PRO A 37 -0.98 -12.12 -9.97
N GLU A 38 -0.42 -11.60 -11.06
CA GLU A 38 0.79 -12.09 -11.71
C GLU A 38 2.09 -11.62 -11.04
N LYS A 39 2.07 -10.53 -10.27
CA LYS A 39 3.27 -9.96 -9.66
C LYS A 39 3.65 -10.69 -8.38
N ARG A 40 4.90 -11.12 -8.30
CA ARG A 40 5.41 -11.97 -7.21
C ARG A 40 6.67 -11.45 -6.55
N HIS A 41 7.33 -10.44 -7.11
CA HIS A 41 8.58 -9.91 -6.60
C HIS A 41 8.42 -8.49 -6.06
N ILE A 42 8.47 -8.37 -4.74
CA ILE A 42 8.37 -7.12 -4.00
C ILE A 42 9.77 -6.55 -3.78
N GLY A 43 9.98 -5.29 -4.14
CA GLY A 43 11.15 -4.52 -3.74
C GLY A 43 10.89 -3.64 -2.52
N VAL A 44 11.88 -3.48 -1.66
CA VAL A 44 11.85 -2.54 -0.53
C VAL A 44 13.18 -1.82 -0.42
N ILE A 45 13.12 -0.51 -0.19
CA ILE A 45 14.29 0.33 0.11
C ILE A 45 14.12 0.85 1.54
N CYS A 46 14.98 0.42 2.46
CA CYS A 46 14.92 0.87 3.85
C CYS A 46 16.26 0.63 4.57
N ASN A 47 16.44 1.24 5.74
CA ASN A 47 17.43 0.79 6.70
C ASN A 47 16.96 -0.54 7.31
N TYR A 48 17.49 -1.65 6.83
CA TYR A 48 17.03 -2.98 7.24
C TYR A 48 17.19 -3.20 8.74
N LYS A 49 18.27 -2.68 9.35
CA LYS A 49 18.51 -2.83 10.80
C LYS A 49 17.42 -2.19 11.65
N GLU A 50 16.86 -1.06 11.20
CA GLU A 50 15.84 -0.31 11.94
C GLU A 50 14.42 -0.75 11.60
N ASN A 51 14.20 -1.42 10.45
CA ASN A 51 12.87 -1.76 9.92
C ASN A 51 12.59 -3.26 9.84
N GLN A 52 13.35 -4.12 10.54
CA GLN A 52 13.16 -5.59 10.46
C GLN A 52 11.73 -6.02 10.80
N ALA A 53 11.12 -5.38 11.79
CA ALA A 53 9.75 -5.68 12.21
C ALA A 53 8.73 -5.36 11.09
N ASP A 54 8.89 -4.24 10.39
CA ASP A 54 8.00 -3.84 9.31
C ASP A 54 8.22 -4.73 8.06
N ILE A 55 9.46 -5.15 7.77
CA ILE A 55 9.75 -6.15 6.72
C ILE A 55 9.10 -7.50 7.03
N LEU A 56 9.17 -7.96 8.28
CA LEU A 56 8.50 -9.19 8.70
C LEU A 56 6.97 -9.06 8.64
N ALA A 57 6.42 -7.89 8.96
CA ALA A 57 4.99 -7.61 8.82
C ALA A 57 4.56 -7.65 7.35
N LEU A 58 5.33 -7.02 6.45
CA LEU A 58 5.12 -7.09 5.01
C LEU A 58 5.19 -8.54 4.49
N ALA A 59 6.18 -9.32 4.92
CA ALA A 59 6.30 -10.73 4.54
C ALA A 59 5.08 -11.56 4.98
N ARG A 60 4.57 -11.35 6.20
CA ARG A 60 3.34 -12.00 6.68
C ARG A 60 2.12 -11.57 5.87
N ALA A 61 2.04 -10.30 5.49
CA ALA A 61 0.94 -9.77 4.67
C ALA A 61 0.98 -10.24 3.22
N ALA A 62 2.18 -10.41 2.66
CA ALA A 62 2.36 -10.95 1.33
C ALA A 62 1.93 -12.43 1.26
N GLY A 63 2.15 -13.19 2.33
CA GLY A 63 1.88 -14.62 2.35
C GLY A 63 2.92 -15.43 1.58
N GLU A 64 2.64 -16.72 1.37
CA GLU A 64 3.56 -17.63 0.70
C GLU A 64 3.66 -17.37 -0.82
N GLY A 65 4.85 -17.59 -1.38
CA GLY A 65 5.06 -17.55 -2.83
C GLY A 65 5.44 -16.18 -3.43
N LEU A 66 5.55 -15.13 -2.60
CA LEU A 66 6.12 -13.85 -3.00
C LEU A 66 7.58 -13.75 -2.53
N LEU A 67 8.45 -13.22 -3.40
CA LEU A 67 9.83 -12.88 -3.10
C LEU A 67 9.90 -11.43 -2.62
N ILE A 68 10.63 -11.17 -1.54
CA ILE A 68 10.91 -9.82 -1.05
C ILE A 68 12.41 -9.55 -1.15
N SER A 69 12.79 -8.59 -1.98
CA SER A 69 14.16 -8.06 -2.06
C SER A 69 14.25 -6.75 -1.31
N VAL A 70 15.14 -6.69 -0.32
CA VAL A 70 15.39 -5.49 0.48
C VAL A 70 16.76 -4.93 0.11
N VAL A 71 16.83 -3.65 -0.26
CA VAL A 71 18.09 -2.92 -0.37
C VAL A 71 18.31 -2.11 0.90
N ASP A 72 19.31 -2.52 1.69
CA ASP A 72 19.69 -1.82 2.91
C ASP A 72 20.34 -0.47 2.59
N VAL A 73 19.74 0.60 3.07
CA VAL A 73 20.22 1.98 2.87
C VAL A 73 20.35 2.69 4.22
N ARG A 74 21.36 3.55 4.32
CA ARG A 74 21.73 4.27 5.54
C ARG A 74 21.67 5.78 5.40
N THR A 75 21.51 6.27 4.17
CA THR A 75 21.40 7.69 3.86
C THR A 75 20.44 7.91 2.68
N PRO A 76 19.81 9.09 2.55
CA PRO A 76 18.88 9.36 1.47
C PRO A 76 19.53 9.40 0.08
N GLU A 77 20.83 9.72 -0.01
CA GLU A 77 21.58 9.81 -1.28
C GLU A 77 21.71 8.43 -1.97
N GLN A 78 21.62 7.34 -1.20
CA GLN A 78 21.67 5.98 -1.73
C GLN A 78 20.41 5.56 -2.48
N GLY A 79 19.34 6.37 -2.44
CA GLY A 79 18.03 6.04 -3.03
C GLY A 79 18.06 5.74 -4.52
N ASN A 80 18.83 6.49 -5.30
CA ASN A 80 18.92 6.29 -6.75
C ASN A 80 19.59 4.96 -7.11
N LEU A 81 20.69 4.63 -6.42
CA LEU A 81 21.37 3.35 -6.60
C LEU A 81 20.48 2.20 -6.15
N ALA A 82 19.81 2.33 -5.00
CA ALA A 82 18.89 1.32 -4.49
C ALA A 82 17.73 1.04 -5.46
N ALA A 83 17.10 2.09 -5.99
CA ALA A 83 16.07 1.96 -7.02
C ALA A 83 16.58 1.25 -8.28
N THR A 84 17.81 1.58 -8.72
CA THR A 84 18.43 0.94 -9.88
C THR A 84 18.73 -0.54 -9.63
N LEU A 85 19.18 -0.91 -8.42
CA LEU A 85 19.41 -2.30 -8.03
C LEU A 85 18.11 -3.12 -8.05
N LEU A 86 17.02 -2.59 -7.48
CA LEU A 86 15.72 -3.27 -7.50
C LEU A 86 15.19 -3.46 -8.93
N ALA A 87 15.30 -2.43 -9.78
CA ALA A 87 14.91 -2.52 -11.19
C ALA A 87 15.73 -3.60 -11.94
N ASN A 88 17.03 -3.67 -11.69
CA ASN A 88 17.90 -4.70 -12.28
C ASN A 88 17.58 -6.10 -11.75
N HIS A 89 17.17 -6.21 -10.49
CA HIS A 89 16.67 -7.45 -9.87
C HIS A 89 15.26 -7.84 -10.33
N LYS A 90 14.64 -7.08 -11.25
CA LYS A 90 13.32 -7.37 -11.80
C LYS A 90 12.25 -7.47 -10.71
N THR A 91 12.27 -6.54 -9.76
CA THR A 91 11.12 -6.37 -8.85
C THR A 91 9.92 -5.92 -9.64
N ASP A 92 8.77 -6.52 -9.38
CA ASP A 92 7.51 -6.22 -10.07
C ASP A 92 6.87 -4.93 -9.56
N PHE A 93 7.10 -4.60 -8.29
CA PHE A 93 6.70 -3.35 -7.66
C PHE A 93 7.52 -3.10 -6.39
N VAL A 94 7.50 -1.86 -5.92
CA VAL A 94 8.19 -1.43 -4.68
C VAL A 94 7.20 -0.94 -3.64
N VAL A 95 7.41 -1.31 -2.39
CA VAL A 95 6.62 -0.84 -1.23
C VAL A 95 7.43 0.17 -0.44
N LEU A 96 6.85 1.34 -0.18
CA LEU A 96 7.44 2.35 0.71
C LEU A 96 7.16 1.98 2.17
N MET A 97 8.18 2.08 3.01
CA MET A 97 8.09 1.67 4.42
C MET A 97 7.66 2.87 5.28
N PRO A 98 6.54 2.79 6.02
CA PRO A 98 5.94 3.93 6.71
C PRO A 98 6.84 4.56 7.78
N LYS A 99 7.74 3.77 8.38
CA LYS A 99 8.61 4.20 9.49
C LYS A 99 10.08 4.26 9.15
N ASP A 100 10.44 4.04 7.87
CA ASP A 100 11.84 4.18 7.52
C ASP A 100 12.29 5.62 7.70
N ARG A 101 13.50 5.83 8.20
CA ARG A 101 14.01 7.18 8.48
C ARG A 101 14.17 8.05 7.22
N TYR A 102 14.49 7.43 6.09
CA TYR A 102 14.89 8.14 4.87
C TYR A 102 13.98 7.85 3.68
N PHE A 103 13.24 6.75 3.68
CA PHE A 103 12.47 6.20 2.56
C PHE A 103 11.01 5.92 2.93
N TYR A 104 10.43 6.76 3.79
CA TYR A 104 9.01 6.78 4.11
C TYR A 104 8.21 7.69 3.15
N ASP A 105 6.89 7.54 3.16
CA ASP A 105 5.99 8.37 2.38
C ASP A 105 6.17 9.86 2.71
N GLY A 106 6.42 10.68 1.69
CA GLY A 106 6.68 12.11 1.85
C GLY A 106 8.14 12.48 2.03
N SER A 107 9.05 11.51 2.15
CA SER A 107 10.48 11.79 2.27
C SER A 107 11.12 12.17 0.93
N PHE A 108 12.23 12.91 0.99
CA PHE A 108 13.04 13.19 -0.20
C PHE A 108 13.61 11.91 -0.83
N GLY A 109 14.12 10.98 -0.01
CA GLY A 109 14.67 9.70 -0.48
C GLY A 109 13.64 8.86 -1.23
N ALA A 110 12.41 8.78 -0.73
CA ALA A 110 11.30 8.11 -1.40
C ALA A 110 10.97 8.78 -2.75
N THR A 111 10.91 10.11 -2.79
CA THR A 111 10.67 10.87 -4.04
C THR A 111 11.71 10.54 -5.12
N VAL A 112 12.99 10.52 -4.75
CA VAL A 112 14.08 10.18 -5.68
C VAL A 112 13.95 8.74 -6.17
N ALA A 113 13.69 7.79 -5.26
CA ALA A 113 13.55 6.38 -5.59
C ALA A 113 12.34 6.11 -6.50
N ILE A 114 11.17 6.66 -6.19
CA ILE A 114 9.93 6.49 -6.96
C ILE A 114 10.12 7.02 -8.39
N ASN A 115 10.67 8.22 -8.55
CA ASN A 115 10.93 8.79 -9.88
C ASN A 115 11.91 7.93 -10.68
N ARG A 116 12.92 7.37 -10.02
CA ARG A 116 13.89 6.48 -10.67
C ARG A 116 13.25 5.16 -11.10
N LEU A 117 12.43 4.54 -10.25
CA LEU A 117 11.70 3.30 -10.51
C LEU A 117 10.68 3.47 -11.63
N ALA A 118 9.95 4.60 -11.65
CA ALA A 118 9.01 4.93 -12.71
C ALA A 118 9.70 5.01 -14.09
N GLY A 119 10.92 5.57 -14.15
CA GLY A 119 11.74 5.58 -15.37
C GLY A 119 12.15 4.18 -15.86
N HIS A 120 12.10 3.16 -15.00
CA HIS A 120 12.35 1.75 -15.33
C HIS A 120 11.06 0.93 -15.47
N GLY A 121 9.89 1.57 -15.40
CA GLY A 121 8.59 0.89 -15.46
C GLY A 121 8.25 0.07 -14.22
N VAL A 122 8.94 0.28 -13.09
CA VAL A 122 8.64 -0.40 -11.83
C VAL A 122 7.71 0.48 -10.99
N PRO A 123 6.45 0.09 -10.76
CA PRO A 123 5.52 0.87 -9.97
C PRO A 123 5.90 0.86 -8.49
N SER A 124 5.65 1.98 -7.80
CA SER A 124 5.81 2.10 -6.34
C SER A 124 4.44 2.26 -5.68
N ILE A 125 4.26 1.66 -4.50
CA ILE A 125 3.04 1.74 -3.69
C ILE A 125 3.38 2.30 -2.30
N GLY A 126 2.51 3.17 -1.77
CA GLY A 126 2.70 3.81 -0.47
C GLY A 126 1.63 3.42 0.54
N THR A 127 1.76 3.95 1.76
CA THR A 127 0.81 3.77 2.87
C THR A 127 0.03 5.05 3.20
N MET A 128 0.50 6.20 2.70
CA MET A 128 -0.06 7.52 2.93
C MET A 128 -0.39 8.27 1.63
N PRO A 129 -1.35 9.22 1.65
CA PRO A 129 -1.73 10.01 0.48
C PRO A 129 -0.58 10.78 -0.18
N VAL A 130 0.41 11.19 0.61
CA VAL A 130 1.58 11.94 0.10
C VAL A 130 2.40 11.13 -0.90
N ALA A 131 2.39 9.79 -0.80
CA ALA A 131 3.08 8.91 -1.75
C ALA A 131 2.59 9.10 -3.19
N LEU A 132 1.29 9.36 -3.37
CA LEU A 132 0.70 9.61 -4.69
C LEU A 132 1.26 10.88 -5.33
N LYS A 133 1.48 11.93 -4.54
CA LYS A 133 2.11 13.18 -5.01
C LYS A 133 3.56 12.96 -5.42
N GLN A 134 4.22 11.95 -4.85
CA GLN A 134 5.59 11.57 -5.19
C GLN A 134 5.67 10.64 -6.42
N GLY A 135 4.54 10.21 -6.96
CA GLY A 135 4.47 9.35 -8.15
C GLY A 135 4.19 7.88 -7.86
N ALA A 136 3.81 7.52 -6.62
CA ALA A 136 3.29 6.18 -6.34
C ALA A 136 1.97 5.95 -7.11
N VAL A 137 1.75 4.72 -7.54
CA VAL A 137 0.57 4.36 -8.33
C VAL A 137 -0.68 4.34 -7.45
N PHE A 138 -0.59 3.73 -6.26
CA PHE A 138 -1.64 3.79 -5.26
C PHE A 138 -1.05 3.81 -3.85
N SER A 139 -1.89 4.19 -2.89
CA SER A 139 -1.55 4.19 -1.48
C SER A 139 -2.70 3.63 -0.66
N MET A 140 -2.39 2.80 0.34
CA MET A 140 -3.35 2.27 1.30
C MET A 140 -2.67 1.98 2.64
N GLY A 141 -3.27 2.45 3.73
CA GLY A 141 -2.75 2.31 5.10
C GLY A 141 -3.50 3.24 6.07
N ASP A 142 -3.05 3.33 7.32
CA ASP A 142 -3.66 4.19 8.34
C ASP A 142 -3.82 5.65 7.88
N GLY A 143 -2.81 6.21 7.20
CA GLY A 143 -2.85 7.58 6.68
C GLY A 143 -3.94 7.82 5.61
N THR A 144 -4.52 6.75 5.06
CA THR A 144 -5.62 6.80 4.08
C THR A 144 -6.98 6.42 4.68
N ASN A 145 -7.05 6.20 6.00
CA ASN A 145 -8.23 5.63 6.69
C ASN A 145 -8.68 4.29 6.08
N GLY A 146 -7.73 3.46 5.62
CA GLY A 146 -8.01 2.18 4.97
C GLY A 146 -8.68 2.30 3.58
N GLN A 147 -8.68 3.48 2.96
CA GLN A 147 -9.21 3.67 1.60
C GLN A 147 -8.09 3.57 0.58
N ILE A 148 -8.34 2.89 -0.54
CA ILE A 148 -7.36 2.89 -1.62
C ILE A 148 -7.42 4.27 -2.29
N GLN A 149 -6.28 4.93 -2.38
CA GLN A 149 -6.16 6.13 -3.20
C GLN A 149 -5.27 5.82 -4.39
N VAL A 150 -5.67 6.24 -5.58
CA VAL A 150 -4.95 5.99 -6.84
C VAL A 150 -4.71 7.31 -7.58
N THR A 151 -3.62 7.38 -8.34
CA THR A 151 -3.36 8.52 -9.24
C THR A 151 -3.99 8.31 -10.61
N ASP A 152 -4.37 9.40 -11.28
CA ASP A 152 -4.91 9.35 -12.65
C ASP A 152 -3.88 8.86 -13.68
N ARG A 153 -2.58 8.90 -13.33
CA ARG A 153 -1.48 8.30 -14.12
C ARG A 153 -1.60 6.78 -14.26
N LEU A 154 -2.47 6.11 -13.49
CA LEU A 154 -2.78 4.69 -13.67
C LEU A 154 -3.41 4.37 -15.03
N ILE A 155 -4.24 5.27 -15.58
CA ILE A 155 -5.20 4.90 -16.63
C ILE A 155 -4.52 4.57 -17.97
N GLY A 156 -3.21 4.82 -18.12
CA GLY A 156 -2.48 4.54 -19.36
C GLY A 156 -1.11 3.88 -19.23
N THR A 157 -0.66 3.47 -18.03
CA THR A 157 0.72 2.95 -17.85
C THR A 157 0.79 1.63 -17.10
N VAL A 158 -0.22 1.28 -16.29
CA VAL A 158 -0.22 0.03 -15.53
C VAL A 158 -1.65 -0.50 -15.45
N ASP A 159 -1.86 -1.75 -15.90
CA ASP A 159 -3.13 -2.47 -15.74
C ASP A 159 -3.39 -2.68 -14.24
N VAL A 160 -4.10 -1.75 -13.59
CA VAL A 160 -4.55 -1.93 -12.21
C VAL A 160 -5.98 -2.44 -12.28
N ILE A 161 -6.16 -3.72 -12.01
CA ILE A 161 -7.50 -4.31 -11.90
C ILE A 161 -8.06 -3.94 -10.53
N LEU A 162 -9.00 -3.00 -10.49
CA LEU A 162 -9.61 -2.61 -9.23
C LEU A 162 -10.41 -3.79 -8.63
N PRO A 163 -10.32 -4.03 -7.30
CA PRO A 163 -10.95 -5.19 -6.65
C PRO A 163 -12.48 -5.23 -6.74
N ASN A 164 -13.11 -4.16 -7.23
CA ASN A 164 -14.55 -4.14 -7.50
C ASN A 164 -14.86 -3.37 -8.79
N GLN A 165 -14.93 -4.08 -9.91
CA GLN A 165 -15.25 -3.49 -11.22
C GLN A 165 -16.66 -2.88 -11.28
N ALA A 166 -17.60 -3.35 -10.46
CA ALA A 166 -18.96 -2.80 -10.39
C ALA A 166 -18.99 -1.40 -9.76
N LEU A 167 -18.07 -1.10 -8.84
CA LEU A 167 -17.89 0.24 -8.28
C LEU A 167 -17.20 1.18 -9.28
N ALA A 168 -16.26 0.67 -10.11
CA ALA A 168 -15.63 1.43 -11.18
C ALA A 168 -16.61 1.82 -12.31
N ALA A 169 -17.61 0.97 -12.60
CA ALA A 169 -18.66 1.25 -13.59
C ALA A 169 -19.68 2.29 -13.09
N SER A 170 -19.84 2.43 -11.77
CA SER A 170 -20.59 3.53 -11.19
C SER A 170 -19.68 4.76 -11.12
N LYS A 171 -19.93 5.78 -11.93
CA LYS A 171 -19.31 7.11 -11.77
C LYS A 171 -19.57 7.77 -10.39
N ALA A 172 -20.18 7.04 -9.45
CA ALA A 172 -20.63 7.49 -8.15
C ALA A 172 -19.69 7.12 -6.98
N SER A 173 -18.75 6.18 -7.13
CA SER A 173 -17.82 5.81 -6.03
C SER A 173 -16.37 6.23 -6.24
N LEU A 174 -16.07 6.91 -7.34
CA LEU A 174 -14.77 7.54 -7.60
C LEU A 174 -14.85 8.96 -7.03
N VAL A 175 -14.60 9.12 -5.72
CA VAL A 175 -14.61 10.45 -5.12
C VAL A 175 -13.28 11.11 -5.44
N LEU A 176 -13.27 11.92 -6.51
CA LEU A 176 -12.19 12.84 -6.83
C LEU A 176 -12.17 13.93 -5.76
N ARG A 177 -11.30 13.81 -4.77
CA ARG A 177 -11.17 14.83 -3.69
C ARG A 177 -10.24 15.99 -4.06
N GLY A 178 -9.61 15.93 -5.23
CA GLY A 178 -8.79 17.00 -5.82
C GLY A 178 -8.42 16.66 -7.26
N GLU A 179 -7.93 17.64 -8.02
CA GLU A 179 -7.39 17.39 -9.36
C GLU A 179 -6.32 16.28 -9.30
N GLY A 180 -6.51 15.17 -10.03
CA GLY A 180 -5.49 14.12 -10.16
C GLY A 180 -5.57 12.91 -9.22
N MET A 181 -6.51 12.86 -8.26
CA MET A 181 -6.56 11.81 -7.23
C MET A 181 -7.96 11.19 -7.08
N ALA A 182 -8.05 9.88 -7.25
CA ALA A 182 -9.27 9.10 -7.03
C ALA A 182 -9.17 8.26 -5.75
N THR A 183 -10.21 8.28 -4.92
CA THR A 183 -10.32 7.41 -3.74
C THR A 183 -11.37 6.34 -3.96
N ILE A 184 -11.06 5.09 -3.63
CA ILE A 184 -11.95 3.92 -3.70
C ILE A 184 -12.11 3.38 -2.29
N ALA A 185 -13.34 3.42 -1.78
CA ALA A 185 -13.68 2.76 -0.53
C ALA A 185 -13.79 1.25 -0.77
N VAL A 186 -12.85 0.47 -0.24
CA VAL A 186 -12.92 -0.99 -0.26
C VAL A 186 -13.50 -1.46 1.07
N HIS A 187 -14.75 -1.92 1.06
CA HIS A 187 -15.30 -2.65 2.18
C HIS A 187 -14.83 -4.11 2.11
N ALA A 188 -14.28 -4.61 3.22
CA ALA A 188 -14.02 -6.04 3.37
C ALA A 188 -15.37 -6.80 3.31
N PRO A 189 -15.50 -7.85 2.47
CA PRO A 189 -16.67 -8.72 2.52
C PRO A 189 -16.68 -9.43 3.88
N LYS A 190 -17.87 -9.46 4.51
CA LYS A 190 -18.16 -10.17 5.77
C LYS A 190 -17.99 -11.67 5.63
#